data_AF-A0A7J2RJI0-F1
#
_entry.id   AF-A0A7J2RJI0-F1
#
_cell.length_a   1.000
_cell.length_b   1.000
_cell.length_c   1.000
_cell.angle_alpha   90.00
_cell.angle_beta   90.00
_cell.angle_gamma   90.00
#
_symmetry.space_group_name_H-M   'P 1'
#
loop_
_entity.id
_entity.type
_entity.pdbx_description
1 polymer ?
#
loop_
_entity_poly.entity_id
_entity_poly.type
_entity_poly.pdbx_seq_one_letter_code
_entity_poly.pdbx_strand_id
1 'polypeptide(L)'
;MLYKLYDHGPLSHRALTDCVYADDFDHKKPEWLINGTYFPFGKFFNLIKKDNQKRIHLTKLGKIYVESDKSRPKDISELQARIIRDWIISNPFKSKVVNGIYNVVESTLELMKNNEIVSDLDYANYFALKSGKFYEWKDGGTKKTQFSNYRNLSKELGLIETYDNRIYITPLGYKFIIQLQINRVREMVTSL
;
A
#
# COMPACT_ATOMS: atom_id res chain seq x y z
N MET A 1 7.66 -10.55 8.73
CA MET A 1 8.90 -9.80 8.42
C MET A 1 9.19 -8.67 9.40
N LEU A 2 8.34 -7.63 9.52
CA LEU A 2 8.63 -6.47 10.37
C LEU A 2 8.78 -6.83 11.86
N TYR A 3 7.93 -7.72 12.39
CA TYR A 3 8.08 -8.25 13.75
C TYR A 3 9.42 -8.96 13.98
N LYS A 4 9.92 -9.73 12.99
CA LYS A 4 11.23 -10.39 13.11
C LYS A 4 12.38 -9.39 13.19
N LEU A 5 12.32 -8.30 12.43
CA LEU A 5 13.29 -7.20 12.54
C LEU A 5 13.18 -6.45 13.88
N TYR A 6 12.00 -6.44 14.49
CA TYR A 6 11.79 -5.88 15.82
C TYR A 6 12.42 -6.76 16.90
N ASP A 7 12.18 -8.08 16.83
CA ASP A 7 12.62 -9.03 17.85
C ASP A 7 14.12 -9.35 17.79
N HIS A 8 14.65 -9.55 16.57
CA HIS A 8 16.04 -9.96 16.36
C HIS A 8 16.98 -8.80 16.03
N GLY A 9 16.43 -7.59 15.88
CA GLY A 9 17.17 -6.42 15.45
C GLY A 9 17.57 -6.49 13.96
N PRO A 10 18.66 -5.81 13.57
CA PRO A 10 19.01 -5.68 12.16
C PRO A 10 19.50 -6.99 11.54
N LEU A 11 18.85 -7.41 10.46
CA LEU A 11 19.16 -8.67 9.79
C LEU A 11 19.70 -8.44 8.38
N SER A 12 20.63 -9.28 7.94
CA SER A 12 20.98 -9.35 6.52
C SER A 12 19.76 -9.82 5.71
N HIS A 13 19.77 -9.57 4.41
CA HIS A 13 18.70 -10.03 3.53
C HIS A 13 18.46 -11.55 3.64
N ARG A 14 19.54 -12.33 3.63
CA ARG A 14 19.51 -13.79 3.78
C ARG A 14 18.97 -14.21 5.14
N ALA A 15 19.46 -13.61 6.22
CA ALA A 15 19.01 -13.95 7.57
C ALA A 15 17.53 -13.62 7.78
N LEU A 16 17.05 -12.50 7.24
CA LEU A 16 15.63 -12.14 7.31
C LEU A 16 14.75 -13.15 6.57
N THR A 17 15.20 -13.59 5.39
CA THR A 17 14.56 -14.64 4.61
C THR A 17 14.48 -15.94 5.41
N ASP A 18 15.59 -16.38 5.99
CA ASP A 18 15.65 -17.61 6.79
C ASP A 18 14.75 -17.54 8.05
N CYS A 19 14.75 -16.40 8.77
CA CYS A 19 13.91 -16.21 9.96
C CYS A 19 12.40 -16.19 9.67
N VAL A 20 11.97 -15.75 8.49
CA VAL A 20 10.55 -15.75 8.12
C VAL A 20 10.08 -17.15 7.71
N TYR A 21 10.99 -18.01 7.22
CA TYR A 21 10.66 -19.37 6.83
C TYR A 21 10.63 -20.39 7.95
N ALA A 22 11.41 -20.18 9.01
CA ALA A 22 11.50 -21.15 10.10
C ALA A 22 10.20 -21.30 10.90
N ASP A 23 9.40 -20.23 11.04
CA ASP A 23 8.33 -20.18 12.03
C ASP A 23 6.90 -20.05 11.44
N ASP A 24 6.76 -19.46 10.25
CA ASP A 24 5.43 -19.03 9.76
C ASP A 24 4.85 -19.94 8.65
N PHE A 25 5.60 -20.90 8.10
CA PHE A 25 5.16 -21.73 6.97
C PHE A 25 5.76 -23.15 6.96
N ASP A 26 4.90 -24.19 6.91
CA ASP A 26 5.29 -25.59 6.67
C ASP A 26 5.93 -25.81 5.29
N HIS A 27 5.75 -24.85 4.38
CA HIS A 27 6.35 -24.83 3.05
C HIS A 27 6.99 -23.48 2.79
N LYS A 28 8.24 -23.48 2.31
CA LYS A 28 8.96 -22.27 1.88
C LYS A 28 8.07 -21.47 0.92
N LYS A 29 7.43 -20.40 1.40
CA LYS A 29 6.97 -19.35 0.48
C LYS A 29 8.20 -18.88 -0.29
N PRO A 30 8.16 -18.67 -1.61
CA PRO A 30 9.44 -18.55 -2.31
C PRO A 30 10.03 -17.16 -2.07
N GLU A 31 11.35 -17.02 -2.18
CA GLU A 31 12.12 -15.79 -1.89
C GLU A 31 11.54 -14.53 -2.54
N TRP A 32 10.84 -14.70 -3.66
CA TRP A 32 10.10 -13.64 -4.36
C TRP A 32 9.04 -12.95 -3.50
N LEU A 33 8.44 -13.58 -2.48
CA LEU A 33 7.42 -12.91 -1.67
C LEU A 33 8.05 -11.86 -0.74
N ILE A 34 9.18 -12.20 -0.13
CA ILE A 34 9.94 -11.25 0.70
C ILE A 34 10.51 -10.14 -0.19
N ASN A 35 11.09 -10.52 -1.33
CA ASN A 35 11.77 -9.59 -2.23
C ASN A 35 10.81 -8.71 -3.05
N GLY A 36 9.68 -9.27 -3.44
CA GLY A 36 8.71 -8.66 -4.33
C GLY A 36 7.53 -8.01 -3.63
N THR A 37 7.23 -8.39 -2.37
CA THR A 37 6.07 -7.87 -1.63
C THR A 37 6.46 -7.21 -0.31
N TYR A 38 7.01 -7.96 0.65
CA TYR A 38 7.22 -7.43 2.01
C TYR A 38 8.31 -6.37 2.09
N PHE A 39 9.45 -6.59 1.44
CA PHE A 39 10.55 -5.63 1.44
C PHE A 39 10.17 -4.34 0.71
N PRO A 40 9.60 -4.38 -0.51
CA PRO A 40 9.08 -3.19 -1.17
C PRO A 40 8.06 -2.45 -0.31
N PHE A 41 7.08 -3.13 0.28
CA PHE A 41 6.10 -2.53 1.18
C PHE A 41 6.76 -1.75 2.32
N GLY A 42 7.66 -2.40 3.06
CA GLY A 42 8.35 -1.75 4.17
C GLY A 42 9.20 -0.56 3.71
N LYS A 43 9.82 -0.65 2.53
CA LYS A 43 10.60 0.46 1.97
C LYS A 43 9.71 1.61 1.53
N PHE A 44 8.58 1.32 0.87
CA PHE A 44 7.67 2.32 0.32
C PHE A 44 7.09 3.22 1.40
N PHE A 45 6.66 2.64 2.52
CA PHE A 45 6.12 3.37 3.65
C PHE A 45 7.18 3.81 4.66
N ASN A 46 8.47 3.75 4.30
CA ASN A 46 9.58 4.12 5.17
C ASN A 46 9.56 3.40 6.53
N LEU A 47 9.11 2.15 6.58
CA LEU A 47 9.10 1.29 7.77
C LEU A 47 10.46 0.61 7.96
N ILE A 48 11.20 0.38 6.88
CA ILE A 48 12.55 -0.18 6.91
C ILE A 48 13.56 0.67 6.16
N LYS A 49 14.84 0.53 6.51
CA LYS A 49 15.99 1.09 5.80
C LYS A 49 17.14 0.10 5.75
N LYS A 50 18.07 0.27 4.80
CA LYS A 50 19.33 -0.48 4.76
C LYS A 50 20.46 0.36 5.37
N ASP A 51 21.37 -0.27 6.12
CA ASP A 51 22.61 0.36 6.55
C ASP A 51 23.75 0.17 5.53
N ASN A 52 24.93 0.71 5.84
CA ASN A 52 26.12 0.60 4.99
C ASN A 52 26.59 -0.86 4.81
N GLN A 53 26.22 -1.75 5.73
CA GLN A 53 26.51 -3.19 5.67
C GLN A 53 25.39 -3.98 4.98
N LYS A 54 24.44 -3.29 4.33
CA LYS A 54 23.26 -3.85 3.64
C LYS A 54 22.32 -4.64 4.58
N ARG A 55 22.44 -4.48 5.89
CA ARG A 55 21.47 -5.03 6.85
C ARG A 55 20.21 -4.17 6.83
N ILE A 56 19.08 -4.82 7.06
CA ILE A 56 17.76 -4.21 7.04
C ILE A 56 17.39 -3.87 8.49
N HIS A 57 16.96 -2.63 8.72
CA HIS A 57 16.60 -2.08 10.02
C HIS A 57 15.19 -1.52 9.99
N LEU A 58 14.46 -1.61 11.10
CA LEU A 58 13.27 -0.79 11.29
C LEU A 58 13.65 0.68 11.42
N THR A 59 12.89 1.56 10.77
CA THR A 59 12.95 2.99 11.05
C THR A 59 12.21 3.32 12.34
N LYS A 60 12.22 4.59 12.76
CA LYS A 60 11.37 5.05 13.88
C LYS A 60 9.89 4.76 13.60
N LEU A 61 9.44 4.98 12.36
CA LEU A 61 8.06 4.69 11.95
C LEU A 61 7.77 3.19 11.94
N GLY A 62 8.72 2.37 11.47
CA GLY A 62 8.59 0.91 11.48
C GLY A 62 8.47 0.32 12.88
N LYS A 63 9.16 0.89 13.87
CA LYS A 63 9.00 0.51 15.28
C LYS A 63 7.61 0.85 15.80
N ILE A 64 7.16 2.09 15.59
CA ILE A 64 5.80 2.53 15.97
C ILE A 64 4.74 1.63 15.32
N TYR A 65 4.90 1.29 14.03
CA TYR A 65 4.02 0.37 13.31
C TYR A 65 3.92 -1.00 13.99
N VAL A 66 5.06 -1.61 14.29
CA VAL A 66 5.10 -2.93 14.94
C VAL A 66 4.54 -2.88 16.36
N GLU A 67 4.89 -1.85 17.13
CA GLU A 67 4.48 -1.69 18.53
C GLU A 67 3.01 -1.30 18.70
N SER A 68 2.40 -0.74 17.66
CA SER A 68 1.01 -0.29 17.69
C SER A 68 0.02 -1.41 17.97
N ASP A 69 0.34 -2.66 17.59
CA ASP A 69 -0.53 -3.80 17.78
C ASP A 69 0.23 -5.00 18.34
N LYS A 70 0.05 -5.22 19.65
CA LYS A 70 0.70 -6.32 20.39
C LYS A 70 0.21 -7.70 19.99
N SER A 71 -0.96 -7.81 19.33
CA SER A 71 -1.49 -9.09 18.87
C SER A 71 -0.71 -9.66 17.68
N ARG A 72 0.13 -8.83 17.04
CA ARG A 72 0.98 -9.18 15.91
C ARG A 72 0.18 -9.84 14.76
N PRO A 73 -0.84 -9.16 14.23
CA PRO A 73 -1.70 -9.72 13.20
C PRO A 73 -0.90 -10.08 11.94
N LYS A 74 -1.38 -11.11 11.23
CA LYS A 74 -0.82 -11.51 9.92
C LYS A 74 -1.10 -10.46 8.85
N ASP A 75 -2.30 -9.89 8.86
CA ASP A 75 -2.74 -8.80 8.00
C ASP A 75 -2.58 -7.45 8.72
N ILE A 76 -2.70 -6.35 7.98
CA ILE A 76 -2.62 -5.00 8.55
C ILE A 76 -3.82 -4.76 9.47
N SER A 77 -3.59 -4.51 10.76
CA SER A 77 -4.68 -4.06 11.65
C SER A 77 -5.02 -2.59 11.46
N GLU A 78 -6.15 -2.16 11.98
CA GLU A 78 -6.58 -0.76 11.86
C GLU A 78 -5.60 0.24 12.51
N LEU A 79 -4.92 -0.14 13.59
CA LEU A 79 -3.87 0.69 14.22
C LEU A 79 -2.67 0.88 13.29
N GLN A 80 -2.29 -0.19 12.60
CA GLN A 80 -1.21 -0.20 11.62
C GLN A 80 -1.60 0.54 10.33
N ALA A 81 -2.81 0.33 9.85
CA ALA A 81 -3.38 1.02 8.70
C ALA A 81 -3.42 2.53 8.94
N ARG A 82 -3.79 2.97 10.15
CA ARG A 82 -3.76 4.38 10.55
C ARG A 82 -2.37 5.00 10.40
N ILE A 83 -1.33 4.32 10.90
CA ILE A 83 0.06 4.80 10.79
C ILE A 83 0.47 4.97 9.33
N ILE A 84 0.08 4.03 8.47
CA ILE A 84 0.35 4.13 7.03
C ILE A 84 -0.42 5.30 6.42
N ARG A 85 -1.72 5.44 6.70
CA ARG A 85 -2.54 6.56 6.19
C ARG A 85 -1.96 7.92 6.60
N ASP A 86 -1.58 8.09 7.86
CA ASP A 86 -0.99 9.33 8.38
C ASP A 86 0.35 9.64 7.69
N TRP A 87 1.16 8.61 7.44
CA TRP A 87 2.40 8.76 6.66
C TRP A 87 2.11 9.18 5.21
N ILE A 88 1.13 8.57 4.54
CA ILE A 88 0.74 8.90 3.18
C ILE A 88 0.25 10.35 3.08
N ILE A 89 -0.63 10.77 3.99
CA ILE A 89 -1.14 12.14 4.09
C ILE A 89 -0.01 13.15 4.27
N SER A 90 1.01 12.79 5.06
CA SER A 90 2.17 13.65 5.30
C SER A 90 3.20 13.62 4.17
N ASN A 91 3.11 12.64 3.26
CA ASN A 91 4.07 12.41 2.18
C ASN A 91 3.38 12.10 0.84
N PRO A 92 2.45 12.94 0.36
CA PRO A 92 1.52 12.62 -0.73
C PRO A 92 2.19 12.35 -2.09
N PHE A 93 3.41 12.84 -2.35
CA PHE A 93 4.10 12.67 -3.64
C PHE A 93 5.34 11.79 -3.56
N LYS A 94 5.53 11.10 -2.45
CA LYS A 94 6.80 10.42 -2.15
C LYS A 94 7.01 9.11 -2.88
N SER A 95 5.95 8.49 -3.42
CA SER A 95 6.09 7.24 -4.16
C SER A 95 4.98 7.00 -5.18
N LYS A 96 5.29 6.16 -6.18
CA LYS A 96 4.30 5.65 -7.15
C LYS A 96 3.18 4.84 -6.48
N VAL A 97 3.48 4.20 -5.34
CA VAL A 97 2.49 3.41 -4.60
C VAL A 97 1.43 4.30 -3.98
N VAL A 98 1.86 5.42 -3.38
CA VAL A 98 0.97 6.45 -2.86
C VAL A 98 0.05 6.96 -3.98
N ASN A 99 0.61 7.27 -5.15
CA ASN A 99 -0.19 7.69 -6.30
C ASN A 99 -1.17 6.60 -6.77
N GLY A 100 -0.77 5.33 -6.77
CA GLY A 100 -1.64 4.20 -7.12
C GLY A 100 -2.83 4.06 -6.17
N ILE A 101 -2.60 4.17 -4.86
CA ILE A 101 -3.68 4.19 -3.85
C ILE A 101 -4.63 5.35 -4.15
N TYR A 102 -4.11 6.56 -4.34
CA TYR A 102 -4.94 7.73 -4.65
C TYR A 102 -5.79 7.53 -5.91
N ASN A 103 -5.19 7.05 -6.99
CA ASN A 103 -5.90 6.83 -8.24
C ASN A 103 -7.01 5.79 -8.09
N VAL A 104 -6.84 4.75 -7.25
CA VAL A 104 -7.93 3.80 -6.94
C VAL A 104 -9.06 4.48 -6.19
N VAL A 105 -8.76 5.20 -5.10
CA VAL A 105 -9.82 5.83 -4.29
C VAL A 105 -10.54 6.91 -5.11
N GLU A 106 -9.81 7.68 -5.93
CA GLU A 106 -10.37 8.72 -6.80
C GLU A 106 -11.23 8.11 -7.91
N SER A 107 -10.75 7.04 -8.56
CA SER A 107 -11.55 6.28 -9.51
C SER A 107 -12.82 5.73 -8.88
N THR A 108 -12.74 5.29 -7.62
CA THR A 108 -13.91 4.82 -6.87
C THR A 108 -14.92 5.92 -6.66
N LEU A 109 -14.47 7.08 -6.20
CA LEU A 109 -15.33 8.22 -5.98
C LEU A 109 -16.03 8.67 -7.27
N GLU A 110 -15.33 8.67 -8.41
CA GLU A 110 -15.88 9.11 -9.68
C GLU A 110 -16.86 8.09 -10.27
N LEU A 111 -16.51 6.81 -10.27
CA LEU A 111 -17.36 5.75 -10.82
C LEU A 111 -18.64 5.56 -9.97
N MET A 112 -18.55 5.75 -8.65
CA MET A 112 -19.73 5.70 -7.78
C MET A 112 -20.78 6.78 -8.10
N LYS A 113 -20.38 7.95 -8.61
CA LYS A 113 -21.33 9.03 -8.95
C LYS A 113 -22.30 8.63 -10.04
N ASN A 114 -21.90 7.70 -10.90
CA ASN A 114 -22.71 7.25 -12.03
C ASN A 114 -23.70 6.14 -11.65
N ASN A 115 -23.66 5.60 -10.41
CA ASN A 115 -24.53 4.51 -9.91
C ASN A 115 -24.58 3.24 -10.79
N GLU A 116 -23.66 3.08 -11.73
CA GLU A 116 -23.58 1.92 -12.61
C GLU A 116 -22.74 0.80 -11.99
N ILE A 117 -23.13 -0.44 -12.27
CA ILE A 117 -22.29 -1.60 -11.94
C ILE A 117 -21.12 -1.62 -12.91
N VAL A 118 -19.93 -1.28 -12.41
CA VAL A 118 -18.70 -1.26 -13.22
C VAL A 118 -18.02 -2.61 -13.11
N SER A 119 -17.71 -3.23 -14.26
CA SER A 119 -16.94 -4.48 -14.27
C SER A 119 -15.50 -4.22 -13.78
N ASP A 120 -14.86 -5.23 -13.19
CA ASP A 120 -13.44 -5.12 -12.76
C ASP A 120 -12.50 -4.72 -13.90
N LEU A 121 -12.81 -5.10 -15.15
CA LEU A 121 -12.01 -4.72 -16.32
C LEU A 121 -12.19 -3.24 -16.65
N ASP A 122 -13.42 -2.73 -16.63
CA ASP A 122 -13.71 -1.32 -16.89
C ASP A 122 -13.10 -0.43 -15.80
N TYR A 123 -13.14 -0.90 -14.56
CA TYR A 123 -12.46 -0.26 -13.44
C TYR A 123 -10.95 -0.22 -13.63
N ALA A 124 -10.35 -1.34 -14.01
CA ALA A 124 -8.92 -1.41 -14.28
C ALA A 124 -8.52 -0.53 -15.46
N ASN A 125 -9.36 -0.41 -16.49
CA ASN A 125 -9.17 0.49 -17.61
C ASN A 125 -9.24 1.96 -17.19
N TYR A 126 -10.25 2.33 -16.39
CA TYR A 126 -10.39 3.69 -15.87
C TYR A 126 -9.23 4.07 -14.95
N PHE A 127 -8.85 3.17 -14.04
CA PHE A 127 -7.68 3.31 -13.20
C PHE A 127 -6.40 3.51 -14.02
N ALA A 128 -6.18 2.69 -15.06
CA ALA A 128 -5.01 2.82 -15.93
C ALA A 128 -4.99 4.14 -16.71
N LEU A 129 -6.16 4.64 -17.12
CA LEU A 129 -6.32 5.96 -17.73
C LEU A 129 -5.90 7.06 -16.75
N LYS A 130 -6.45 7.05 -15.53
CA LYS A 130 -6.13 8.02 -14.48
C LYS A 130 -4.67 7.99 -14.04
N SER A 131 -4.06 6.82 -14.00
CA SER A 131 -2.65 6.69 -13.65
C SER A 131 -1.69 7.09 -14.78
N GLY A 132 -2.20 7.46 -15.97
CA GLY A 132 -1.39 7.74 -17.16
C GLY A 132 -0.68 6.50 -17.72
N LYS A 133 -1.17 5.30 -17.39
CA LYS A 133 -0.56 4.01 -17.77
C LYS A 133 -1.38 3.22 -18.79
N PHE A 134 -2.44 3.81 -19.30
CA PHE A 134 -3.37 3.15 -20.21
C PHE A 134 -2.69 2.52 -21.44
N TYR A 135 -1.76 3.25 -22.07
CA TYR A 135 -1.01 2.79 -23.24
C TYR A 135 0.25 1.97 -22.89
N GLU A 136 0.75 2.08 -21.66
CA GLU A 136 1.89 1.30 -21.18
C GLU A 136 1.46 -0.12 -20.80
N TRP A 137 0.31 -0.27 -20.15
CA TRP A 137 -0.27 -1.57 -19.78
C TRP A 137 -1.16 -2.06 -20.91
N LYS A 138 -0.53 -2.59 -21.96
CA LYS A 138 -1.22 -2.93 -23.22
C LYS A 138 -2.22 -4.08 -23.07
N ASP A 139 -1.94 -5.05 -22.21
CA ASP A 139 -2.82 -6.20 -21.99
C ASP A 139 -3.77 -6.00 -20.78
N GLY A 140 -4.99 -6.51 -20.92
CA GLY A 140 -6.00 -6.42 -19.86
C GLY A 140 -5.63 -7.18 -18.59
N GLY A 141 -4.77 -8.19 -18.67
CA GLY A 141 -4.30 -8.97 -17.52
C GLY A 141 -3.43 -8.13 -16.59
N THR A 142 -2.47 -7.40 -17.14
CA THR A 142 -1.60 -6.46 -16.40
C THR A 142 -2.44 -5.37 -15.75
N LYS A 143 -3.39 -4.76 -16.47
CA LYS A 143 -4.28 -3.74 -15.91
C LYS A 143 -5.05 -4.27 -14.70
N LYS A 144 -5.69 -5.45 -14.83
CA LYS A 144 -6.43 -6.09 -13.74
C LYS A 144 -5.54 -6.42 -12.55
N THR A 145 -4.33 -6.92 -12.80
CA THR A 145 -3.38 -7.28 -11.74
C THR A 145 -2.93 -6.06 -10.95
N GLN A 146 -2.53 -4.99 -11.65
CA GLN A 146 -2.11 -3.74 -11.00
C GLN A 146 -3.27 -3.10 -10.23
N PHE A 147 -4.45 -3.03 -10.85
CA PHE A 147 -5.66 -2.55 -10.20
C PHE A 147 -5.97 -3.36 -8.92
N SER A 148 -5.97 -4.70 -9.01
CA SER A 148 -6.23 -5.58 -7.88
C SER A 148 -5.25 -5.36 -6.72
N ASN A 149 -3.96 -5.17 -7.01
CA ASN A 149 -2.96 -4.92 -5.97
C ASN A 149 -3.23 -3.61 -5.23
N TYR A 150 -3.50 -2.51 -5.95
CA TYR A 150 -3.82 -1.23 -5.34
C TYR A 150 -5.18 -1.21 -4.66
N ARG A 151 -6.17 -1.92 -5.21
CA ARG A 151 -7.49 -2.11 -4.60
C ARG A 151 -7.38 -2.84 -3.27
N ASN A 152 -6.67 -3.98 -3.23
CA ASN A 152 -6.49 -4.74 -2.00
C ASN A 152 -5.78 -3.92 -0.93
N LEU A 153 -4.70 -3.22 -1.29
CA LEU A 153 -4.02 -2.32 -0.35
C LEU A 153 -4.92 -1.18 0.12
N SER A 154 -5.71 -0.58 -0.77
CA SER A 154 -6.66 0.49 -0.39
C SER A 154 -7.75 -0.03 0.55
N LYS A 155 -8.16 -1.29 0.39
CA LYS A 155 -9.09 -1.98 1.29
C LYS A 155 -8.44 -2.29 2.65
N GLU A 156 -7.21 -2.81 2.67
CA GLU A 156 -6.45 -3.02 3.91
C GLU A 156 -6.22 -1.71 4.69
N LEU A 157 -6.10 -0.60 3.97
CA LEU A 157 -6.04 0.74 4.56
C LEU A 157 -7.42 1.29 4.96
N GLY A 158 -8.52 0.55 4.79
CA GLY A 158 -9.87 0.98 5.14
C GLY A 158 -10.39 2.17 4.34
N LEU A 159 -9.80 2.46 3.17
CA LEU A 159 -10.18 3.61 2.33
C LEU A 159 -11.35 3.28 1.39
N ILE A 160 -11.44 2.02 1.00
CA ILE A 160 -12.53 1.48 0.19
C ILE A 160 -13.01 0.17 0.79
N GLU A 161 -14.24 -0.21 0.46
CA GLU A 161 -14.81 -1.50 0.78
C GLU A 161 -15.34 -2.18 -0.49
N THR A 162 -15.50 -3.49 -0.42
CA THR A 162 -16.18 -4.24 -1.48
C THR A 162 -17.39 -4.96 -0.90
N TYR A 163 -18.54 -4.71 -1.50
CA TYR A 163 -19.79 -5.39 -1.16
C TYR A 163 -20.52 -5.77 -2.46
N ASP A 164 -20.94 -7.03 -2.58
CA ASP A 164 -21.65 -7.55 -3.75
C ASP A 164 -20.98 -7.21 -5.10
N ASN A 165 -19.67 -7.49 -5.21
CA ASN A 165 -18.83 -7.16 -6.37
C ASN A 165 -18.79 -5.67 -6.77
N ARG A 166 -19.25 -4.78 -5.89
CA ARG A 166 -19.16 -3.33 -6.06
C ARG A 166 -18.14 -2.76 -5.10
N ILE A 167 -17.46 -1.70 -5.52
CA ILE A 167 -16.44 -1.01 -4.73
C ILE A 167 -17.05 0.29 -4.22
N TYR A 168 -16.99 0.49 -2.91
CA TYR A 168 -17.51 1.68 -2.24
C TYR A 168 -16.38 2.43 -1.55
N ILE A 169 -16.41 3.75 -1.59
CA ILE A 169 -15.52 4.57 -0.79
C ILE A 169 -16.03 4.62 0.65
N THR A 170 -15.13 4.50 1.63
CA THR A 170 -15.48 4.64 3.05
C THR A 170 -15.47 6.11 3.47
N PRO A 171 -16.04 6.46 4.64
CA PRO A 171 -15.87 7.80 5.21
C PRO A 171 -14.39 8.20 5.40
N LEU A 172 -13.51 7.22 5.68
CA LEU A 172 -12.07 7.43 5.75
C LEU A 172 -11.48 7.73 4.36
N GLY A 173 -11.90 6.99 3.33
CA GLY A 173 -11.52 7.26 1.94
C GLY A 173 -11.89 8.67 1.47
N TYR A 174 -13.08 9.15 1.82
CA TYR A 174 -13.51 10.52 1.53
C TYR A 174 -12.57 11.56 2.16
N LYS A 175 -12.32 11.44 3.47
CA LYS A 175 -11.41 12.34 4.20
C LYS A 175 -10.00 12.31 3.60
N PHE A 176 -9.53 11.11 3.25
CA PHE A 176 -8.22 10.88 2.67
C PHE A 176 -8.05 11.58 1.31
N ILE A 177 -9.04 11.50 0.41
CA ILE A 177 -9.02 12.24 -0.86
C ILE A 177 -9.00 13.75 -0.63
N ILE A 178 -9.88 14.26 0.23
CA ILE A 178 -9.97 15.71 0.47
C ILE A 178 -8.63 16.25 0.97
N GLN A 179 -8.03 15.55 1.93
CA GLN A 179 -6.73 15.93 2.49
C GLN A 179 -5.62 15.93 1.43
N LEU A 180 -5.63 14.96 0.52
CA LEU A 180 -4.72 14.93 -0.61
C LEU A 180 -4.92 16.14 -1.53
N GLN A 181 -6.15 16.44 -1.92
CA GLN A 181 -6.44 17.55 -2.84
C GLN A 181 -5.97 18.89 -2.23
N ILE A 182 -6.16 19.08 -0.92
CA ILE A 182 -5.61 20.22 -0.18
C ILE A 182 -4.08 20.24 -0.27
N ASN A 183 -3.41 19.10 -0.04
CA ASN A 183 -1.95 19.03 -0.13
C ASN A 183 -1.42 19.30 -1.55
N ARG A 184 -2.11 18.82 -2.61
CA ARG A 184 -1.81 19.12 -4.01
C ARG A 184 -1.85 20.63 -4.27
N VAL A 185 -2.94 21.27 -3.88
CA VAL A 185 -3.10 22.73 -4.03
C VAL A 185 -1.99 23.48 -3.28
N ARG A 186 -1.69 23.07 -2.04
CA ARG A 186 -0.63 23.69 -1.24
C ARG A 186 0.74 23.60 -1.91
N GLU A 187 1.11 22.44 -2.46
CA GLU A 187 2.38 22.29 -3.16
C GLU A 187 2.42 23.13 -4.44
N MET A 188 1.34 23.15 -5.22
CA MET A 188 1.25 23.99 -6.42
C MET A 188 1.47 25.47 -6.10
N VAL A 189 0.81 25.98 -5.04
CA VAL A 189 0.99 27.38 -4.60
C VAL A 189 2.43 27.64 -4.12
N THR A 190 3.05 26.69 -3.43
CA THR A 190 4.42 26.85 -2.92
C THR A 190 5.47 26.77 -4.04
N SER A 191 5.13 26.13 -5.17
CA SER A 191 6.01 25.99 -6.34
C SER A 191 5.93 27.14 -7.33
N LEU A 192 4.99 28.09 -7.14
CA LEU A 192 4.86 29.34 -7.89
C LEU A 192 5.77 30.43 -7.31
#